data_AF-A0A371WXZ9-F1
#
_entry.id   AF-A0A371WXZ9-F1
#
_cell.length_a   1.000
_cell.length_b   1.000
_cell.length_c   1.000
_cell.angle_alpha   90.00
_cell.angle_beta   90.00
_cell.angle_gamma   90.00
#
_symmetry.space_group_name_H-M   'P 1'
#
loop_
_entity.id
_entity.type
_entity.pdbx_description
1 polymer ?
#
loop_
_entity_poly.entity_id
_entity_poly.type
_entity_poly.pdbx_seq_one_letter_code
_entity_poly.pdbx_strand_id
1 'polypeptide(L)'
;MIDTLNLVHDLRKRREKRAKEKLWAWSRTTALAGREGRRAAAGIEGPQATPKGLRHGYGVAAIGATVPLNMLSKWIGHAAIETTAIYANGLGEKQRSIAERMWS
;
A
#
# COMPACT_ATOMS: atom_id res chain seq x y z
N MET A 1 16.33 -34.80 5.76
CA MET A 1 16.75 -33.76 6.72
C MET A 1 15.67 -32.71 6.98
N ILE A 2 14.98 -32.17 5.95
CA ILE A 2 13.82 -31.27 6.13
C ILE A 2 12.58 -31.96 6.74
N ASP A 3 12.35 -33.24 6.43
CA ASP A 3 11.18 -33.96 6.95
C ASP A 3 11.28 -34.26 8.45
N THR A 4 12.50 -34.51 8.96
CA THR A 4 12.75 -34.69 10.40
C THR A 4 12.45 -33.42 11.19
N LEU A 5 12.81 -32.25 10.64
CA LEU A 5 12.50 -30.95 11.25
C LEU A 5 10.99 -30.67 11.25
N ASN A 6 10.29 -31.03 10.17
CA ASN A 6 8.83 -30.95 10.10
C ASN A 6 8.15 -31.89 11.10
N LEU A 7 8.69 -33.09 11.31
CA LEU A 7 8.16 -34.09 12.24
C LEU A 7 8.32 -33.67 13.71
N VAL A 8 9.50 -33.18 14.10
CA VAL A 8 9.79 -32.82 15.49
C VAL A 8 9.15 -31.48 15.88
N HIS A 9 9.13 -30.51 14.97
CA HIS A 9 8.66 -29.15 15.28
C HIS A 9 7.29 -28.81 14.72
N ASP A 10 6.62 -29.76 14.05
CA ASP A 10 5.29 -29.59 13.45
C ASP A 10 5.20 -28.33 12.56
N LEU A 11 6.29 -27.98 11.85
CA LEU A 11 6.43 -26.69 11.15
C LEU A 11 5.33 -26.48 10.09
N ARG A 12 4.89 -27.55 9.42
CA ARG A 12 3.77 -27.51 8.47
C ARG A 12 2.47 -27.11 9.16
N LYS A 13 2.10 -27.76 10.27
CA LYS A 13 0.90 -27.43 11.06
C LYS A 13 0.96 -26.02 11.63
N ARG A 14 2.12 -25.58 12.14
CA ARG A 14 2.30 -24.22 12.66
C ARG A 14 2.15 -23.16 11.56
N ARG A 15 2.69 -23.42 10.37
CA ARG A 15 2.52 -22.54 9.20
C ARG A 15 1.06 -22.46 8.77
N GLU A 16 0.36 -23.58 8.71
CA GLU A 16 -1.07 -23.62 8.37
C GLU A 16 -1.93 -22.88 9.41
N LYS A 17 -1.63 -23.04 10.70
CA LYS A 17 -2.28 -22.29 11.77
C LYS A 17 -2.04 -20.79 11.63
N ARG A 18 -0.79 -20.38 11.46
CA ARG A 18 -0.42 -18.97 11.28
C ARG A 18 -1.03 -18.35 10.02
N ALA A 19 -1.18 -19.12 8.95
CA ALA A 19 -1.86 -18.66 7.73
C ALA A 19 -3.36 -18.38 7.94
N LYS A 20 -3.98 -19.04 8.93
CA LYS A 20 -5.39 -18.82 9.32
C LYS A 20 -5.55 -17.74 10.40
N GLU A 21 -4.46 -17.35 11.06
CA GLU A 21 -4.48 -16.27 12.03
C GLU A 21 -4.71 -14.93 11.33
N LYS A 22 -5.58 -14.11 11.90
CA LYS A 22 -5.81 -12.77 11.38
C LYS A 22 -4.56 -11.93 11.62
N LEU A 23 -4.05 -11.28 10.58
CA LEU A 23 -2.97 -10.28 10.73
C LEU A 23 -3.38 -9.18 11.72
N TRP A 24 -4.67 -8.86 11.74
CA TRP A 24 -5.27 -7.82 12.54
C TRP A 24 -6.46 -8.39 13.34
N ALA A 25 -6.41 -8.27 14.66
CA ALA A 25 -7.47 -8.79 15.55
C ALA A 25 -8.77 -7.96 15.53
N TRP A 26 -8.82 -6.87 14.76
CA TRP A 26 -9.82 -5.81 14.81
C TRP A 26 -10.58 -5.71 13.48
N SER A 27 -11.85 -5.28 13.55
CA SER A 27 -12.71 -5.14 12.38
C SER A 27 -12.54 -3.78 11.70
N ARG A 28 -13.16 -3.60 10.53
CA ARG A 28 -13.15 -2.32 9.80
C ARG A 28 -13.64 -1.16 10.66
N THR A 29 -14.70 -1.35 11.44
CA THR A 29 -15.30 -0.30 12.26
C THR A 29 -14.35 0.14 13.38
N THR A 30 -13.70 -0.82 14.04
CA THR A 30 -12.64 -0.52 15.02
C THR A 30 -11.47 0.21 14.35
N ALA A 31 -11.14 -0.15 13.11
CA ALA A 31 -10.15 0.56 12.30
C ALA A 31 -10.47 2.02 12.04
N LEU A 32 -11.72 2.31 11.72
CA LEU A 32 -12.19 3.67 11.51
C LEU A 32 -12.26 4.46 12.82
N ALA A 33 -12.70 3.84 13.93
CA ALA A 33 -12.79 4.49 15.24
C ALA A 33 -11.41 4.95 15.75
N GLY A 34 -10.39 4.10 15.64
CA GLY A 34 -9.01 4.46 16.04
C GLY A 34 -8.28 5.39 15.04
N ARG A 35 -8.92 5.78 13.94
CA ARG A 35 -8.29 6.62 12.91
C ARG A 35 -7.89 7.99 13.47
N GLU A 36 -8.75 8.60 14.28
CA GLU A 36 -8.53 9.96 14.78
C GLU A 36 -7.28 10.03 15.67
N GLY A 37 -7.13 9.09 16.60
CA GLY A 37 -5.93 9.02 17.44
C GLY A 37 -4.65 8.80 16.63
N ARG A 38 -4.68 7.95 15.59
CA ARG A 38 -3.53 7.75 14.70
C ARG A 38 -3.23 8.97 13.84
N ARG A 39 -4.26 9.66 13.35
CA ARG A 39 -4.13 10.92 12.60
C ARG A 39 -3.46 11.99 13.45
N ALA A 40 -3.94 12.18 14.68
CA ALA A 40 -3.39 13.13 15.63
C ALA A 40 -1.93 12.80 15.95
N ALA A 41 -1.62 11.53 16.24
CA ALA A 41 -0.24 11.09 16.49
C ALA A 41 0.70 11.28 15.27
N ALA A 42 0.17 11.18 14.05
CA ALA A 42 0.94 11.38 12.82
C ALA A 42 0.97 12.85 12.35
N GLY A 43 0.25 13.77 12.99
CA GLY A 43 0.15 15.17 12.59
C GLY A 43 -0.47 15.39 11.20
N ILE A 44 -1.36 14.51 10.73
CA ILE A 44 -1.88 14.57 9.35
C ILE A 44 -3.18 15.38 9.25
N GLU A 45 -3.03 16.59 8.71
CA GLU A 45 -3.99 17.66 8.36
C GLU A 45 -4.93 17.55 7.16
N GLY A 46 -6.27 17.39 7.28
CA GLY A 46 -7.18 17.69 6.16
C GLY A 46 -7.63 16.51 5.27
N PRO A 47 -7.97 16.70 3.97
CA PRO A 47 -8.66 15.70 3.14
C PRO A 47 -7.91 14.37 2.98
N GLN A 48 -6.58 14.41 3.01
CA GLN A 48 -5.71 13.24 2.92
C GLN A 48 -5.71 12.39 4.19
N ALA A 49 -6.22 12.90 5.32
CA ALA A 49 -6.27 12.21 6.60
C ALA A 49 -7.32 11.07 6.66
N THR A 50 -7.64 10.47 5.52
CA THR A 50 -8.60 9.38 5.36
C THR A 50 -7.89 8.18 4.75
N PRO A 51 -8.41 6.94 4.90
CA PRO A 51 -7.81 5.77 4.24
C PRO A 51 -7.69 5.93 2.72
N LYS A 52 -8.70 6.56 2.09
CA LYS A 52 -8.68 6.90 0.65
C LYS A 52 -7.61 7.93 0.34
N GLY A 53 -7.49 8.98 1.16
CA GLY A 53 -6.47 10.01 1.05
C GLY A 53 -5.05 9.48 1.17
N LEU A 54 -4.80 8.61 2.15
CA LEU A 54 -3.51 7.93 2.32
C LEU A 54 -3.16 7.04 1.12
N ARG A 55 -4.13 6.25 0.62
CA ARG A 55 -3.96 5.46 -0.62
C ARG A 55 -3.65 6.35 -1.83
N HIS A 56 -4.26 7.52 -1.89
CA HIS A 56 -3.97 8.49 -2.96
C HIS A 56 -2.57 9.08 -2.85
N GLY A 57 -2.16 9.53 -1.66
CA GLY A 57 -0.81 10.01 -1.40
C GLY A 57 0.26 8.97 -1.72
N TYR A 58 0.02 7.71 -1.38
CA TYR A 58 0.89 6.60 -1.76
C TYR A 58 1.06 6.48 -3.29
N GLY A 59 -0.05 6.56 -4.04
CA GLY A 59 -0.01 6.53 -5.50
C GLY A 59 0.79 7.68 -6.10
N VAL A 60 0.55 8.91 -5.64
CA VAL A 60 1.29 10.11 -6.08
C VAL A 60 2.78 9.99 -5.74
N ALA A 61 3.12 9.52 -4.54
CA ALA A 61 4.50 9.32 -4.11
C ALA A 61 5.23 8.26 -4.96
N ALA A 62 4.57 7.14 -5.27
CA ALA A 62 5.14 6.08 -6.11
C ALA A 62 5.46 6.58 -7.52
N ILE A 63 4.55 7.33 -8.13
CA ILE A 63 4.79 7.94 -9.45
C ILE A 63 5.92 8.97 -9.37
N GLY A 64 5.96 9.79 -8.32
CA GLY A 64 7.07 10.71 -8.06
C GLY A 64 8.42 10.01 -7.89
N ALA A 65 8.42 8.78 -7.36
CA ALA A 65 9.57 7.89 -7.26
C ALA A 65 9.82 7.07 -8.55
N THR A 66 9.17 7.43 -9.65
CA THR A 66 9.35 6.83 -10.99
C THR A 66 8.90 5.37 -11.09
N VAL A 67 8.01 4.93 -10.20
CA VAL A 67 7.39 3.60 -10.30
C VAL A 67 6.47 3.56 -11.53
N PRO A 68 6.67 2.59 -12.45
CA PRO A 68 5.78 2.36 -13.59
C PRO A 68 4.32 2.11 -13.18
N LEU A 69 3.37 2.68 -13.94
CA LEU A 69 1.93 2.58 -13.67
C LEU A 69 1.42 1.13 -13.57
N ASN A 70 1.94 0.23 -14.40
CA ASN A 70 1.56 -1.18 -14.38
C ASN A 70 1.97 -1.87 -13.06
N MET A 71 3.12 -1.51 -12.47
CA MET A 71 3.55 -2.04 -11.17
C MET A 71 2.70 -1.45 -10.04
N LEU A 72 2.49 -0.14 -10.07
CA LEU A 72 1.64 0.53 -9.09
C LEU A 72 0.22 -0.04 -9.08
N SER A 73 -0.34 -0.32 -10.26
CA SER A 73 -1.67 -0.93 -10.41
C SER A 73 -1.76 -2.29 -9.71
N LYS A 74 -0.69 -3.11 -9.81
CA LYS A 74 -0.61 -4.42 -9.14
C LYS A 74 -0.51 -4.27 -7.61
N TRP A 75 0.30 -3.35 -7.11
CA TRP A 75 0.48 -3.14 -5.67
C TRP A 75 -0.78 -2.63 -4.98
N ILE A 76 -1.50 -1.74 -5.68
CA ILE A 76 -2.73 -1.12 -5.18
C ILE A 76 -3.95 -2.04 -5.40
N GLY A 77 -3.86 -3.00 -6.33
CA GLY A 77 -4.91 -3.96 -6.63
C GLY A 77 -6.03 -3.38 -7.51
N HIS A 78 -5.68 -2.52 -8.48
CA HIS A 78 -6.65 -2.02 -9.46
C HIS A 78 -6.77 -2.96 -10.65
N ALA A 79 -8.03 -3.30 -10.98
CA ALA A 79 -8.35 -4.10 -12.17
C ALA A 79 -8.20 -3.31 -13.48
N ALA A 80 -8.46 -2.00 -13.42
CA ALA A 80 -8.42 -1.09 -14.55
C ALA A 80 -7.26 -0.09 -14.37
N ILE A 81 -6.37 0.01 -15.37
CA ILE A 81 -5.18 0.86 -15.29
C ILE A 81 -5.54 2.35 -15.29
N GLU A 82 -6.69 2.70 -15.85
CA GLU A 82 -7.29 4.03 -15.87
C GLU A 82 -7.50 4.56 -14.45
N THR A 83 -7.85 3.67 -13.51
CA THR A 83 -8.00 4.04 -12.08
C THR A 83 -6.65 4.41 -11.46
N THR A 84 -5.58 3.76 -11.89
CA THR A 84 -4.20 4.05 -11.44
C THR A 84 -3.66 5.31 -12.12
N ALA A 85 -4.04 5.58 -13.37
CA ALA A 85 -3.62 6.76 -14.12
C ALA A 85 -4.03 8.08 -13.43
N ILE A 86 -5.10 8.08 -12.63
CA ILE A 86 -5.51 9.25 -11.82
C ILE A 86 -4.39 9.75 -10.90
N TYR A 87 -3.48 8.89 -10.44
CA TYR A 87 -2.35 9.31 -9.60
C TYR A 87 -1.32 10.15 -10.37
N ALA A 88 -1.22 9.99 -11.70
CA ALA A 88 -0.31 10.77 -12.52
C ALA A 88 -0.76 12.24 -12.66
N ASN A 89 -2.04 12.56 -12.42
CA ASN A 89 -2.54 13.93 -12.47
C ASN A 89 -1.96 14.82 -11.35
N GLY A 90 -1.44 14.22 -10.28
CA GLY A 90 -0.76 14.95 -9.19
C GLY A 90 0.67 15.42 -9.55
N LEU A 91 1.16 15.14 -10.76
CA LEU A 91 2.52 15.46 -11.19
C LEU A 91 2.70 16.87 -11.78
N GLY A 92 1.71 17.78 -11.72
CA GLY A 92 1.71 19.05 -12.47
C GLY A 92 3.06 19.80 -12.54
N GLU A 93 3.77 19.95 -11.42
CA GLU A 93 5.10 20.61 -11.40
C GLU A 93 6.28 19.70 -11.79
N LYS A 94 6.12 18.38 -11.71
CA LYS A 94 7.14 17.36 -12.01
C LYS A 94 7.07 16.82 -13.45
N GLN A 95 6.06 17.18 -14.22
CA GLN A 95 5.98 16.82 -15.65
C GLN A 95 7.19 17.34 -16.42
N ARG A 96 7.68 18.54 -16.07
CA ARG A 96 8.86 19.15 -16.67
C ARG A 96 10.14 18.33 -16.44
N SER A 97 10.40 17.88 -15.20
CA SER A 97 11.58 17.06 -14.92
C SER A 97 11.49 15.64 -15.50
N ILE A 98 10.27 15.10 -15.64
CA ILE A 98 10.06 13.85 -16.37
C ILE A 98 10.36 14.04 -17.86
N ALA A 99 9.89 15.13 -18.47
CA ALA A 99 10.19 15.47 -19.85
C ALA A 99 11.70 15.69 -20.07
N GLU A 100 12.38 16.43 -19.19
CA GLU A 100 13.84 16.66 -19.30
C GLU A 100 14.64 15.35 -19.36
N ARG A 101 14.26 14.32 -18.60
CA ARG A 101 14.93 13.01 -18.63
C ARG A 101 14.71 12.20 -19.90
N MET A 102 13.65 12.46 -20.66
CA MET A 102 13.38 11.73 -21.91
C MET A 102 14.25 12.22 -23.08
N TRP A 103 14.74 13.46 -23.01
CA TRP A 103 15.57 14.08 -24.06
C TRP A 103 17.06 14.16 -23.69
N SER A 104 17.48 13.57 -22.57
CA SER A 104 18.89 13.36 -22.20
C SER A 104 19.41 12.07 -22.80
#